data_AF-A0A3Q7EL22-F1
#
_entry.id   AF-A0A3Q7EL22-F1
#
_cell.length_a   1.000
_cell.length_b   1.000
_cell.length_c   1.000
_cell.angle_alpha   90.00
_cell.angle_beta   90.00
_cell.angle_gamma   90.00
#
_symmetry.space_group_name_H-M   'P 1'
#
loop_
_entity.id
_entity.type
_entity.pdbx_description
1 polymer ?
#
loop_
_entity_poly.entity_id
_entity_poly.type
_entity_poly.pdbx_seq_one_letter_code
_entity_poly.pdbx_strand_id
1 'polypeptide(L)'
;MDCNALLIDIENEISTIHNFIRDQYRLKFPELESLVNHPIDYAGVVKRIGNAMEMTLVDLEGLLPSAVIMVVSVTASTTSGKPLPQDVGSM
;
A
#
# COMPACT_ATOMS: atom_id res chain seq x y z
N MET A 1 -11.27 4.70 -32.57
CA MET A 1 -11.37 3.42 -31.80
C MET A 1 -10.27 3.34 -30.74
N ASP A 2 -9.75 4.49 -30.29
CA ASP A 2 -8.43 4.59 -29.65
C ASP A 2 -8.53 4.79 -28.13
N CYS A 3 -9.72 5.11 -27.62
CA CYS A 3 -9.95 5.32 -26.19
C CYS A 3 -9.80 4.02 -25.39
N ASN A 4 -10.28 2.89 -25.93
CA ASN A 4 -10.19 1.60 -25.25
C ASN A 4 -8.75 1.07 -25.19
N ALA A 5 -7.96 1.30 -26.25
CA ALA A 5 -6.54 0.96 -26.24
C ALA A 5 -5.79 1.78 -25.18
N LEU A 6 -6.04 3.10 -25.14
CA LEU A 6 -5.46 3.96 -24.12
C LEU A 6 -5.88 3.56 -22.69
N LEU A 7 -7.14 3.17 -22.50
CA LEU A 7 -7.63 2.67 -21.21
C LEU A 7 -6.86 1.42 -20.77
N ILE A 8 -6.64 0.47 -21.68
CA ILE A 8 -5.90 -0.76 -21.40
C ILE A 8 -4.44 -0.45 -21.02
N ASP A 9 -3.78 0.47 -21.73
CA ASP A 9 -2.43 0.93 -21.39
C ASP A 9 -2.36 1.53 -19.99
N ILE A 10 -3.34 2.38 -19.62
CA ILE A 10 -3.44 2.96 -18.27
C ILE A 10 -3.63 1.88 -17.21
N GLU A 11 -4.52 0.90 -17.44
CA GLU A 11 -4.73 -0.21 -16.50
C GLU A 11 -3.47 -1.06 -16.31
N ASN A 12 -2.71 -1.30 -17.38
CA ASN A 12 -1.43 -2.01 -17.31
C ASN A 12 -0.36 -1.25 -16.51
N GLU A 13 -0.26 0.06 -16.70
CA GLU A 13 0.65 0.93 -15.92
C GLU A 13 0.29 0.90 -14.43
N ILE A 14 -1.00 1.02 -14.08
CA ILE A 14 -1.49 0.95 -12.70
C ILE A 14 -1.10 -0.40 -12.08
N SER A 15 -1.32 -1.51 -12.80
CA SER A 15 -0.96 -2.85 -12.33
C SER A 15 0.55 -2.99 -12.14
N THR A 16 1.35 -2.47 -13.07
CA THR A 16 2.82 -2.50 -13.02
C THR A 16 3.34 -1.75 -11.78
N ILE A 17 2.85 -0.54 -11.55
CA ILE A 17 3.22 0.28 -10.39
C ILE A 17 2.77 -0.38 -9.09
N HIS A 18 1.54 -0.90 -9.04
CA HIS A 18 1.02 -1.60 -7.86
C HIS A 18 1.89 -2.81 -7.49
N ASN A 19 2.24 -3.64 -8.47
CA ASN A 19 3.13 -4.78 -8.26
C ASN A 19 4.49 -4.33 -7.72
N PHE A 20 5.09 -3.28 -8.30
CA PHE A 20 6.37 -2.73 -7.83
C PHE A 20 6.33 -2.27 -6.36
N ILE A 21 5.32 -1.48 -5.98
CA ILE A 21 5.15 -1.00 -4.60
C ILE A 21 4.94 -2.19 -3.67
N ARG A 22 4.07 -3.13 -4.07
CA ARG A 22 3.77 -4.33 -3.29
C ARG A 22 5.01 -5.16 -3.03
N ASP A 23 5.82 -5.46 -4.06
CA ASP A 23 7.01 -6.31 -3.92
C ASP A 23 8.02 -5.73 -2.93
N GLN A 24 8.17 -4.41 -2.89
CA GLN A 24 9.01 -3.73 -1.89
C GLN A 24 8.36 -3.74 -0.50
N TYR A 25 7.07 -3.41 -0.41
CA TYR A 25 6.39 -3.21 0.86
C TYR A 25 6.05 -4.51 1.58
N ARG A 26 5.95 -5.63 0.85
CA ARG A 26 5.70 -6.96 1.39
C ARG A 26 6.75 -7.41 2.43
N LEU A 27 7.97 -6.88 2.37
CA LEU A 27 9.03 -7.14 3.36
C LEU A 27 8.70 -6.56 4.75
N LYS A 28 7.92 -5.47 4.78
CA LYS A 28 7.52 -4.76 6.00
C LYS A 28 6.11 -5.10 6.43
N PHE A 29 5.17 -5.25 5.51
CA PHE A 29 3.79 -5.53 5.87
C PHE A 29 3.10 -6.37 4.79
N PRO A 30 3.38 -7.69 4.74
CA PRO A 30 2.86 -8.56 3.70
C PRO A 30 1.34 -8.69 3.72
N GLU A 31 0.71 -8.57 4.89
CA GLU A 31 -0.74 -8.71 5.03
C GLU A 31 -1.51 -7.54 4.40
N LEU A 32 -0.87 -6.38 4.18
CA LEU A 32 -1.54 -5.21 3.59
C LEU A 32 -2.16 -5.51 2.22
N GLU A 33 -1.55 -6.40 1.43
CA GLU A 33 -2.05 -6.81 0.11
C GLU A 33 -3.43 -7.46 0.22
N SER A 34 -3.63 -8.30 1.23
CA SER A 34 -4.92 -8.96 1.45
C SER A 34 -5.97 -8.03 2.06
N LEU A 35 -5.54 -6.95 2.73
CA LEU A 35 -6.42 -5.98 3.37
C LEU A 35 -6.91 -4.91 2.40
N VAL A 36 -6.09 -4.52 1.42
CA VAL A 36 -6.37 -3.44 0.47
C VAL A 36 -6.14 -3.93 -0.95
N ASN A 37 -7.22 -4.38 -1.59
CA ASN A 37 -7.16 -4.94 -2.95
C ASN A 37 -7.09 -3.87 -4.06
N HIS A 38 -7.52 -2.64 -3.78
CA HIS A 38 -7.55 -1.58 -4.79
C HIS A 38 -6.14 -0.97 -4.93
N PRO A 39 -5.56 -0.93 -6.14
CA PRO A 39 -4.15 -0.56 -6.32
C PRO A 39 -3.85 0.89 -5.92
N ILE A 40 -4.79 1.81 -6.16
CA ILE A 40 -4.63 3.22 -5.80
C ILE A 40 -4.70 3.41 -4.28
N ASP A 41 -5.64 2.73 -3.63
CA ASP A 41 -5.79 2.82 -2.17
C ASP A 41 -4.57 2.20 -1.49
N TYR A 42 -4.10 1.05 -2.00
CA TYR A 42 -2.89 0.39 -1.53
C TYR A 42 -1.69 1.34 -1.58
N ALA A 43 -1.46 2.00 -2.73
CA ALA A 43 -0.38 2.97 -2.88
C ALA A 43 -0.52 4.15 -1.89
N GLY A 44 -1.75 4.65 -1.68
CA GLY A 44 -2.03 5.67 -0.69
C GLY A 44 -1.69 5.22 0.74
N VAL A 45 -2.04 3.99 1.10
CA VAL A 45 -1.85 3.43 2.45
C VAL A 45 -0.37 3.20 2.69
N VAL A 46 0.35 2.63 1.72
CA VAL A 46 1.80 2.48 1.75
C VAL A 46 2.49 3.84 1.91
N LYS A 47 2.05 4.87 1.17
CA LYS A 47 2.59 6.22 1.28
C LYS A 47 2.34 6.85 2.66
N ARG A 48 1.16 6.62 3.25
CA ARG A 48 0.80 7.14 4.59
C ARG A 48 1.56 6.43 5.71
N ILE A 49 1.66 5.11 5.65
CA ILE A 49 2.39 4.33 6.66
C ILE A 49 3.91 4.52 6.50
N GLY A 50 4.41 4.50 5.26
CA GLY A 50 5.82 4.62 4.95
C GLY A 50 6.66 3.59 5.72
N ASN A 51 7.67 4.05 6.45
CA ASN A 51 8.45 3.19 7.34
C ASN A 51 8.05 3.31 8.82
N ALA A 52 6.87 3.84 9.14
CA ALA A 52 6.42 3.94 10.53
C ALA A 52 6.47 2.57 11.22
N MET A 53 7.08 2.52 12.40
CA MET A 53 7.00 1.35 13.29
C MET A 53 5.74 1.40 14.16
N GLU A 54 5.25 2.61 14.44
CA GLU A 54 4.10 2.86 15.28
C GLU A 54 2.90 3.25 14.42
N MET A 55 1.94 2.33 14.26
CA MET A 55 0.71 2.58 13.51
C MET A 55 -0.23 3.59 14.17
N THR A 56 -0.08 3.84 15.47
CA THR A 56 -0.85 4.85 16.21
C THR A 56 -0.60 6.27 15.73
N LEU A 57 0.53 6.51 15.06
CA LEU A 57 0.91 7.81 14.51
C LEU A 57 0.48 7.98 13.04
N VAL A 58 -0.03 6.93 12.41
CA VAL A 58 -0.44 6.95 11.00
C VAL A 58 -1.92 7.26 10.91
N ASP A 59 -2.23 8.40 10.32
CA ASP A 59 -3.60 8.76 9.98
C ASP A 59 -3.98 8.22 8.59
N LEU A 60 -4.93 7.27 8.59
CA LEU A 60 -5.52 6.66 7.39
C LEU A 60 -6.96 7.15 7.15
N GLU A 61 -7.46 8.11 7.94
CA GLU A 61 -8.80 8.65 7.76
C GLU A 61 -8.96 9.29 6.37
N GLY A 62 -10.13 9.06 5.77
CA GLY A 62 -10.45 9.54 4.41
C GLY A 62 -9.81 8.73 3.27
N LEU A 63 -8.87 7.82 3.56
CA LEU A 63 -8.32 6.90 2.56
C LEU A 63 -9.03 5.54 2.57
N LEU A 64 -9.34 5.03 3.76
CA LEU A 64 -10.02 3.76 3.94
C LEU A 64 -11.24 3.91 4.87
N PRO A 65 -12.23 3.02 4.77
CA PRO A 65 -13.31 2.93 5.75
C PRO A 65 -12.75 2.60 7.15
N SER A 66 -13.37 3.13 8.21
CA SER A 66 -12.91 2.94 9.59
C SER A 66 -12.76 1.47 10.00
N ALA A 67 -13.60 0.58 9.45
CA ALA A 67 -13.50 -0.86 9.67
C ALA A 67 -12.17 -1.42 9.13
N VAL A 68 -11.75 -1.00 7.93
CA VAL A 68 -10.49 -1.46 7.31
C VAL A 68 -9.30 -0.86 8.06
N ILE A 69 -9.37 0.41 8.47
CA ILE A 69 -8.33 1.06 9.28
C ILE A 69 -8.06 0.26 10.56
N MET A 70 -9.12 -0.11 11.29
CA MET A 70 -9.00 -0.90 12.52
C MET A 70 -8.32 -2.25 12.26
N VAL A 71 -8.73 -2.96 11.21
CA VAL A 71 -8.11 -4.25 10.85
C VAL A 71 -6.65 -4.06 10.48
N VAL A 72 -6.32 -3.06 9.66
CA VAL A 72 -4.93 -2.71 9.28
C VAL A 72 -4.08 -2.43 10.52
N SER A 73 -4.56 -1.62 11.47
CA SER A 73 -3.85 -1.32 12.71
C SER A 73 -3.63 -2.54 13.60
N VAL A 74 -4.63 -3.40 13.74
CA VAL A 74 -4.53 -4.64 14.53
C VAL A 74 -3.54 -5.61 13.87
N THR A 75 -3.67 -5.85 12.57
CA THR A 75 -2.78 -6.76 11.83
C THR A 75 -1.34 -6.27 11.85
N ALA A 76 -1.12 -4.96 11.70
CA ALA A 76 0.21 -4.38 11.78
C ALA A 76 0.83 -4.45 13.18
N SER A 77 0.02 -4.42 14.23
CA SER A 77 0.52 -4.62 15.61
C SER A 77 1.00 -6.06 15.84
N THR A 78 0.51 -7.01 15.04
CA THR A 78 0.88 -8.43 15.10
C THR A 78 1.82 -8.86 13.97
N THR A 79 2.12 -7.99 13.00
CA THR A 79 2.96 -8.35 11.86
C THR A 79 4.41 -8.50 12.31
N SER A 80 5.09 -9.55 11.83
CA SER A 80 6.51 -9.80 12.08
C SER A 80 7.43 -9.08 11.08
N GLY A 81 6.89 -8.07 10.40
CA GLY A 81 7.57 -7.34 9.34
C GLY A 81 8.84 -6.64 9.78
N LYS A 82 9.80 -6.54 8.87
CA LYS A 82 11.08 -5.85 9.11
C LYS A 82 10.98 -4.40 8.63
N PRO A 83 11.70 -3.45 9.26
CA PRO A 83 11.77 -2.09 8.73
C PRO A 83 12.34 -2.10 7.30
N LEU A 84 11.81 -1.24 6.44
CA LEU A 84 12.33 -1.08 5.09
C LEU A 84 13.77 -0.54 5.16
N PRO A 85 14.70 -1.06 4.36
CA PRO A 85 16.06 -0.52 4.28
C PRO A 85 16.03 0.95 3.86
N GLN A 86 16.87 1.79 4.47
CA GLN A 86 16.82 3.26 4.36
C GLN A 86 17.10 3.81 2.95
N ASP A 87 17.45 2.97 1.98
CA ASP A 87 17.83 3.35 0.62
C ASP A 87 16.63 3.55 -0.33
N VAL A 88 15.43 3.10 0.04
CA VAL A 88 14.23 3.16 -0.82
C VAL A 88 13.40 4.45 -0.66
N GLY A 89 13.79 5.34 0.25
CA GLY A 89 13.05 6.57 0.58
C GLY A 89 13.43 7.82 -0.22
N SER A 90 14.38 7.72 -1.15
CA SER A 90 14.91 8.85 -1.93
C SER A 90 14.66 8.66 -3.42
N MET A 91 13.40 8.61 -3.85
CA MET A 91 13.03 8.75 -5.27
C MET A 91 11.67 9.40 -5.40
#